data_AF-A0A948FQN6-F1
#
_entry.id   AF-A0A948FQN6-F1
#
_cell.length_a   1.000
_cell.length_b   1.000
_cell.length_c   1.000
_cell.angle_alpha   90.00
_cell.angle_beta   90.00
_cell.angle_gamma   90.00
#
_symmetry.space_group_name_H-M   'P 1'
#
loop_
_entity.id
_entity.type
_entity.pdbx_description
1 polymer ?
#
loop_
_entity_poly.entity_id
_entity_poly.type
_entity_poly.pdbx_seq_one_letter_code
_entity_poly.pdbx_strand_id
1 'polypeptide(L)' 'MGATTNKLLFLKHPEMPESELTLYKIALVREENLAEVAREIGLDKMIFLSKGEEKMGGREKDAIISDCLESLL' A
#
# COMPACT_ATOMS: atom_id res chain seq x y z
N MET A 1 2.94 -2.56 11.54
CA MET A 1 3.43 -2.50 10.14
C MET A 1 4.46 -3.59 9.83
N GLY A 2 5.59 -3.73 10.53
CA GLY A 2 6.65 -4.67 10.11
C GLY A 2 6.33 -6.18 10.10
N ALA A 3 5.39 -6.65 10.94
CA ALA A 3 5.14 -8.08 11.17
C ALA A 3 4.14 -8.72 10.18
N THR A 4 3.09 -8.01 9.76
CA THR A 4 2.07 -8.54 8.84
C THR A 4 2.61 -8.69 7.42
N THR A 5 3.33 -7.68 6.93
CA THR A 5 4.03 -7.70 5.64
C THR A 5 5.08 -8.81 5.57
N ASN A 6 5.78 -9.08 6.69
CA ASN A 6 6.76 -10.17 6.76
C ASN A 6 6.10 -11.54 6.53
N LYS A 7 4.93 -11.77 7.12
CA LYS A 7 4.24 -13.06 7.04
C LYS A 7 3.75 -13.34 5.61
N LEU A 8 3.20 -12.34 4.94
CA LEU A 8 2.69 -12.47 3.56
C LEU A 8 3.83 -12.68 2.55
N LEU A 9 4.94 -11.97 2.71
CA LEU A 9 6.10 -12.04 1.80
C LEU A 9 6.85 -13.36 1.96
N PHE A 10 7.06 -13.81 3.21
CA PHE A 10 7.72 -15.07 3.53
C PHE A 10 6.91 -16.29 3.01
N LEU A 11 5.58 -16.22 3.05
CA LEU A 11 4.71 -17.29 2.54
C LEU A 11 4.72 -17.39 1.00
N LYS A 12 4.97 -16.29 0.30
CA LYS A 12 4.93 -16.24 -1.17
C LYS A 12 6.29 -16.54 -1.81
N HIS A 13 7.39 -16.29 -1.11
CA HIS A 13 8.76 -16.53 -1.57
C HIS A 13 9.65 -17.12 -0.45
N PRO A 14 9.42 -18.38 -0.02
CA PRO A 14 10.16 -18.99 1.09
C PRO A 14 11.65 -19.24 0.82
N GLU A 15 12.09 -19.18 -0.45
CA GLU A 15 13.47 -19.50 -0.87
C GLU A 15 14.34 -18.25 -1.12
N MET A 16 13.78 -17.04 -0.93
CA MET A 16 14.49 -15.79 -1.19
C MET A 16 15.37 -15.39 0.02
N PRO A 17 16.62 -14.93 -0.19
CA PRO A 17 17.48 -14.44 0.89
C PRO A 17 16.85 -13.27 1.67
N GLU A 18 17.06 -13.21 2.99
CA GLU A 18 16.50 -12.15 3.86
C GLU A 18 16.85 -10.72 3.38
N SER A 19 18.04 -10.52 2.82
CA SER A 19 18.49 -9.26 2.23
C SER A 19 17.69 -8.87 0.99
N GLU A 20 17.36 -9.83 0.13
CA GLU A 20 16.51 -9.60 -1.05
C GLU A 20 15.05 -9.42 -0.66
N LEU A 21 14.53 -10.20 0.30
CA LEU A 21 13.21 -10.01 0.89
C LEU A 21 13.06 -8.61 1.50
N THR A 22 14.11 -8.08 2.13
CA THR A 22 14.09 -6.73 2.71
C THR A 22 14.02 -5.67 1.61
N LEU A 23 14.78 -5.82 0.52
CA LEU A 23 14.70 -4.91 -0.63
C LEU A 23 13.35 -5.01 -1.35
N TYR A 24 12.82 -6.23 -1.52
CA TYR A 24 11.49 -6.47 -2.08
C TYR A 24 10.40 -5.88 -1.20
N LYS A 25 10.53 -6.00 0.12
CA LYS A 25 9.62 -5.40 1.10
C LYS A 25 9.66 -3.87 1.04
N ILE A 26 10.85 -3.28 0.96
CA ILE A 26 10.99 -1.83 0.80
C ILE A 26 10.33 -1.39 -0.51
N ALA A 27 10.51 -2.14 -1.60
CA ALA A 27 9.87 -1.86 -2.88
C ALA A 27 8.34 -2.01 -2.83
N LEU A 28 7.81 -3.06 -2.21
CA LEU A 28 6.36 -3.33 -2.11
C LEU A 28 5.62 -2.33 -1.23
N VAL A 29 6.29 -1.79 -0.20
CA VAL A 29 5.71 -0.84 0.76
C VAL A 29 6.04 0.61 0.36
N ARG A 30 6.49 0.85 -0.89
CA ARG A 30 6.57 2.22 -1.38
C ARG A 30 5.15 2.78 -1.52
N GLU A 31 4.95 3.98 -0.99
CA GLU A 31 3.71 4.76 -1.10
C GLU A 31 3.13 4.71 -2.52
N GLU A 32 3.98 4.97 -3.52
CA GLU A 32 3.66 4.95 -4.96
C GLU A 32 3.08 3.60 -5.41
N ASN A 33 3.70 2.48 -5.01
CA ASN A 33 3.29 1.14 -5.41
C ASN A 33 1.98 0.72 -4.71
N LEU A 34 1.82 1.08 -3.44
CA LEU A 34 0.59 0.84 -2.71
C LEU A 34 -0.57 1.67 -3.29
N ALA A 35 -0.31 2.92 -3.66
CA ALA A 35 -1.29 3.78 -4.31
C ALA A 35 -1.69 3.23 -5.70
N GLU A 36 -0.73 2.72 -6.48
CA GLU A 36 -0.99 2.07 -7.77
C GLU A 36 -1.89 0.83 -7.61
N VAL A 37 -1.52 -0.10 -6.72
CA VAL A 37 -2.31 -1.31 -6.44
C VAL A 37 -3.71 -0.94 -5.94
N ALA A 38 -3.82 0.04 -5.06
CA ALA A 38 -5.10 0.54 -4.57
C ALA A 38 -5.98 1.11 -5.69
N ARG A 39 -5.41 1.84 -6.66
CA ARG A 39 -6.14 2.31 -7.84
C ARG A 39 -6.55 1.17 -8.76
N GLU A 40 -5.70 0.17 -8.96
CA GLU A 40 -6.01 -1.02 -9.78
C GLU A 40 -7.23 -1.78 -9.25
N ILE A 41 -7.35 -1.89 -7.92
CA ILE A 41 -8.52 -2.54 -7.28
C ILE A 41 -9.71 -1.58 -7.08
N GLY A 42 -9.59 -0.32 -7.50
CA GLY A 42 -10.64 0.70 -7.38
C GLY A 42 -10.89 1.23 -5.97
N LEU A 43 -9.92 1.05 -5.05
CA LEU A 43 -10.01 1.53 -3.66
C LEU A 43 -10.09 3.06 -3.61
N ASP A 44 -9.38 3.76 -4.51
CA ASP A 44 -9.44 5.21 -4.69
C ASP A 44 -10.89 5.74 -4.75
N LYS A 45 -11.81 5.02 -5.39
CA LYS A 45 -13.23 5.38 -5.52
C LYS A 45 -14.08 5.02 -4.30
N MET A 46 -13.60 4.09 -3.46
CA MET A 46 -14.31 3.60 -2.27
C MET A 46 -13.94 4.37 -1.00
N ILE A 47 -12.83 5.12 -1.01
CA ILE A 47 -12.40 5.91 0.14
C ILE A 47 -13.41 7.03 0.41
N PHE A 48 -13.87 7.10 1.66
CA PHE A 48 -14.69 8.20 2.17
C PHE A 48 -13.80 9.34 2.61
N LEU A 49 -13.81 10.45 1.87
CA LEU A 49 -13.07 11.65 2.19
C LEU A 49 -13.99 12.71 2.78
N SER A 50 -13.43 13.56 3.65
CA SER A 50 -14.14 14.77 4.08
C SER A 50 -14.36 15.70 2.88
N LYS A 51 -15.41 16.52 2.92
CA LYS A 51 -15.71 17.48 1.83
C LYS A 51 -14.55 18.44 1.54
N GLY A 52 -13.73 18.75 2.54
CA GLY A 52 -12.53 19.58 2.36
C GLY A 52 -11.44 18.82 1.62
N GLU A 53 -11.19 17.58 2.02
CA GLU A 53 -10.13 16.76 1.43
C GLU A 53 -10.45 16.37 -0.02
N GLU A 54 -11.71 16.03 -0.31
CA GLU A 54 -12.18 15.79 -1.68
C GLU A 54 -11.94 17.01 -2.58
N LYS A 55 -12.27 18.22 -2.10
CA LYS A 55 -12.08 19.47 -2.84
C LYS A 55 -10.61 19.80 -3.11
N MET A 56 -9.70 19.31 -2.28
CA MET A 56 -8.25 19.48 -2.44
C MET A 56 -7.63 18.36 -3.29
N GLY A 57 -8.44 17.51 -3.93
CA GLY A 57 -7.94 16.40 -4.75
C GLY A 57 -7.40 15.24 -3.92
N GLY A 58 -7.81 15.08 -2.66
CA GLY A 58 -7.32 14.03 -1.78
C GLY A 58 -7.48 12.61 -2.33
N ARG A 59 -8.47 12.40 -3.21
CA ARG A 59 -8.72 11.12 -3.90
C ARG A 59 -7.61 10.74 -4.88
N GLU A 60 -6.80 11.69 -5.32
CA GLU A 60 -5.68 11.47 -6.23
C GLU A 60 -4.33 11.43 -5.50
N LYS A 61 -4.28 11.77 -4.20
CA LYS A 61 -3.03 11.80 -3.44
C LYS A 61 -2.56 10.39 -3.11
N ASP A 62 -1.37 10.02 -3.58
CA ASP A 62 -0.77 8.70 -3.32
C ASP A 62 -0.74 8.37 -1.83
N ALA A 63 -0.27 9.30 -0.98
CA ALA A 63 -0.25 9.16 0.48
C ALA A 63 -1.61 8.76 1.09
N ILE A 64 -2.72 9.35 0.65
CA ILE A 64 -4.05 9.04 1.21
C ILE A 64 -4.48 7.63 0.77
N ILE A 65 -4.23 7.31 -0.49
CA ILE A 65 -4.64 6.05 -1.09
C ILE A 65 -3.81 4.90 -0.48
N SER A 66 -2.49 5.08 -0.37
CA SER A 66 -1.59 4.10 0.24
C SER A 66 -1.93 3.86 1.71
N ASP A 67 -2.16 4.91 2.50
CA ASP A 67 -2.53 4.80 3.91
C ASP A 67 -3.83 4.00 4.09
N CYS A 68 -4.80 4.21 3.20
CA CYS A 68 -6.04 3.45 3.20
C CYS A 68 -5.81 1.97 2.86
N LEU A 69 -4.97 1.66 1.88
CA LEU A 69 -4.63 0.28 1.55
C LEU A 69 -3.87 -0.40 2.69
N GLU A 70 -2.90 0.30 3.31
CA GLU A 70 -2.19 -0.21 4.48
C GLU A 70 -3.13 -0.51 5.65
N SER A 71 -4.16 0.31 5.84
CA SER A 71 -5.16 0.11 6.90
C SER A 71 -6.02 -1.15 6.68
N LEU A 72 -6.08 -1.69 5.45
CA LEU A 72 -6.82 -2.91 5.12
C LEU A 72 -5.96 -4.18 5.25
N LEU A 73 -4.64 -4.06 5.29
CA LEU A 73 -3.67 -5.17 5.34
C LEU A 73 -3.31 -5.59 6.77
#